data_AF-A0A7W9ZLD8-F1
#
_entry.id   AF-A0A7W9ZLD8-F1
#
_cell.length_a   1.000
_cell.length_b   1.000
_cell.length_c   1.000
_cell.angle_alpha   90.00
_cell.angle_beta   90.00
_cell.angle_gamma   90.00
#
_symmetry.space_group_name_H-M   'P 1'
#
loop_
_entity.id
_entity.type
_entity.pdbx_description
1 polymer ?
#
loop_
_entity_poly.entity_id
_entity_poly.type
_entity_poly.pdbx_seq_one_letter_code
_entity_poly.pdbx_strand_id
1 'polypeptide(L)'
;MTSNLITCLIINNLTLIHFVGFEDIKIKNNVSLIKKYIIITITSLLIYSMSFYLYKQFTKNNLLFLMPIFYVILIYMLISSFKVLNDIFIVYNKKSNYSNDFMLSNNSLIAITFFALDKNNGFFEGLEILILSALGILIALMSITSVKKNFDKNPKINILGNESIYFFIMFILSLIPNIIILIYNQ
;
A
#
# COMPACT_ATOMS: atom_id res chain seq x y z
N MET A 1 -11.87 20.46 -10.52
CA MET A 1 -11.33 19.16 -10.98
C MET A 1 -10.32 18.57 -10.00
N THR A 2 -9.31 19.32 -9.54
CA THR A 2 -8.36 18.90 -8.49
C THR A 2 -9.02 18.49 -7.16
N SER A 3 -10.15 19.10 -6.80
CA SER A 3 -10.90 18.74 -5.59
C SER A 3 -11.45 17.31 -5.63
N ASN A 4 -11.78 16.75 -6.79
CA ASN A 4 -12.26 15.36 -6.90
C ASN A 4 -11.14 14.34 -6.69
N LEU A 5 -9.93 14.65 -7.19
CA LEU A 5 -8.80 13.72 -7.14
C LEU A 5 -8.28 13.58 -5.70
N ILE A 6 -8.13 14.70 -4.98
CA ILE A 6 -7.73 14.70 -3.57
C ILE A 6 -8.78 14.01 -2.69
N THR A 7 -10.07 14.26 -2.95
CA THR A 7 -11.16 13.63 -2.19
C THR A 7 -11.20 12.12 -2.45
N CYS A 8 -11.15 11.68 -3.72
CA CYS A 8 -11.01 10.27 -4.08
C CYS A 8 -9.76 9.63 -3.46
N LEU A 9 -8.64 10.33 -3.39
CA LEU A 9 -7.42 9.80 -2.78
C LEU A 9 -7.55 9.64 -1.27
N ILE A 10 -8.15 10.60 -0.58
CA ILE A 10 -8.46 10.48 0.86
C ILE A 10 -9.38 9.27 1.09
N ILE A 11 -10.39 9.11 0.23
CA ILE A 11 -11.36 8.01 0.31
C ILE A 11 -10.73 6.64 0.05
N ASN A 12 -9.97 6.54 -1.02
CA ASN A 12 -9.36 5.29 -1.43
C ASN A 12 -8.21 4.91 -0.50
N ASN A 13 -7.47 5.87 0.04
CA ASN A 13 -6.41 5.58 1.01
C ASN A 13 -6.97 5.07 2.33
N LEU A 14 -8.06 5.68 2.83
CA LEU A 14 -8.71 5.26 4.07
C LEU A 14 -9.44 3.91 3.95
N THR A 15 -9.95 3.56 2.76
CA THR A 15 -10.46 2.21 2.48
C THR A 15 -9.34 1.19 2.28
N LEU A 16 -8.24 1.54 1.62
CA LEU A 16 -7.06 0.68 1.50
C LEU A 16 -6.49 0.31 2.88
N ILE A 17 -6.42 1.25 3.83
CA ILE A 17 -6.00 0.96 5.21
C ILE A 17 -6.88 -0.11 5.86
N HIS A 18 -8.18 -0.15 5.56
CA HIS A 18 -9.11 -1.15 6.11
C HIS A 18 -8.83 -2.58 5.61
N PHE A 19 -8.51 -2.73 4.31
CA PHE A 19 -8.26 -4.06 3.73
C PHE A 19 -6.83 -4.56 3.92
N VAL A 20 -5.90 -3.64 4.15
CA VAL A 20 -4.49 -3.89 3.91
C VAL A 20 -3.62 -3.56 5.13
N GLY A 21 -4.03 -2.56 5.92
CA GLY A 21 -3.26 -2.08 7.07
C GLY A 21 -3.09 -3.11 8.19
N PHE A 22 -3.92 -4.17 8.24
CA PHE A 22 -3.94 -5.11 9.37
C PHE A 22 -2.61 -5.87 9.56
N GLU A 23 -1.98 -6.34 8.49
CA GLU A 23 -0.66 -6.99 8.59
C GLU A 23 0.45 -5.99 8.91
N ASP A 24 0.35 -4.78 8.35
CA ASP A 24 1.37 -3.74 8.48
C ASP A 24 1.38 -3.10 9.87
N ILE A 25 0.23 -3.05 10.54
CA ILE A 25 0.07 -2.51 11.90
C ILE A 25 0.83 -3.34 12.94
N LYS A 26 1.10 -4.63 12.67
CA LYS A 26 1.93 -5.46 13.56
C LYS A 26 3.37 -4.93 13.67
N ILE A 27 3.81 -4.07 12.75
CA ILE A 27 5.12 -3.42 12.77
C ILE A 27 5.11 -2.27 13.78
N LYS A 28 5.69 -2.51 14.96
CA LYS A 28 5.69 -1.57 16.09
C LYS A 28 6.60 -0.34 15.92
N ASN A 29 7.53 -0.36 14.94
CA ASN A 29 8.55 0.67 14.77
C ASN A 29 8.33 1.49 13.49
N ASN A 30 8.17 2.81 13.65
CA ASN A 30 8.00 3.76 12.54
C ASN A 30 9.16 3.69 11.53
N VAL A 31 10.41 3.47 11.99
CA VAL A 31 11.56 3.33 11.09
C VAL A 31 11.41 2.13 10.15
N SER A 32 10.90 1.01 10.66
CA SER A 32 10.64 -0.19 9.85
C SER A 32 9.45 0.02 8.91
N LEU A 33 8.41 0.74 9.34
CA LEU A 33 7.27 1.11 8.50
C LEU A 33 7.70 2.00 7.33
N ILE A 34 8.55 3.00 7.57
CA ILE A 34 9.08 3.88 6.51
C ILE A 34 9.85 3.05 5.49
N LYS A 35 10.79 2.20 5.95
CA LYS A 35 11.57 1.33 5.06
C LYS A 35 10.65 0.41 4.23
N LYS A 36 9.65 -0.19 4.87
CA LYS A 36 8.61 -1.01 4.22
C LYS A 36 7.93 -0.25 3.09
N TYR A 37 7.39 0.93 3.39
CA TYR A 37 6.61 1.69 2.42
C TYR A 37 7.45 2.29 1.31
N ILE A 38 8.73 2.66 1.56
CA ILE A 38 9.65 3.05 0.48
C ILE A 38 9.82 1.91 -0.53
N ILE A 39 10.05 0.68 -0.05
CA ILE A 39 10.19 -0.49 -0.92
C ILE A 39 8.88 -0.74 -1.67
N ILE A 40 7.73 -0.69 -0.99
CA ILE A 40 6.41 -0.84 -1.63
C ILE A 40 6.20 0.20 -2.74
N THR A 41 6.50 1.48 -2.49
CA THR A 41 6.33 2.53 -3.49
C THR A 41 7.20 2.30 -4.72
N ILE A 42 8.50 2.01 -4.53
CA ILE A 42 9.42 1.76 -5.67
C ILE A 42 8.96 0.56 -6.48
N THR A 43 8.51 -0.49 -5.81
CA THR A 43 8.18 -1.76 -6.46
C THR A 43 6.83 -1.72 -7.14
N SER A 44 5.84 -1.08 -6.52
CA SER A 44 4.56 -0.76 -7.20
C SER A 44 4.78 0.13 -8.42
N LEU A 45 5.65 1.14 -8.35
CA LEU A 45 5.98 1.99 -9.51
C LEU A 45 6.54 1.17 -10.68
N LEU A 46 7.47 0.25 -10.41
CA LEU A 46 8.03 -0.66 -11.41
C LEU A 46 6.95 -1.57 -12.02
N ILE A 47 6.14 -2.21 -11.16
CA ILE A 47 5.08 -3.12 -11.63
C ILE A 47 4.05 -2.34 -12.45
N TYR A 48 3.58 -1.20 -11.96
CA TYR A 48 2.62 -0.33 -12.65
C TYR A 48 3.16 0.09 -14.03
N SER A 49 4.40 0.57 -14.08
CA SER A 49 5.01 1.03 -15.33
C SER A 49 5.11 -0.08 -16.38
N MET A 50 5.49 -1.29 -15.96
CA MET A 50 5.60 -2.44 -16.85
C MET A 50 4.25 -3.04 -17.25
N SER A 51 3.22 -2.88 -16.42
CA SER A 51 1.91 -3.52 -16.63
C SER A 51 0.85 -2.60 -17.24
N PHE A 52 1.00 -1.28 -17.20
CA PHE A 52 -0.04 -0.33 -17.61
C PHE A 52 -0.56 -0.55 -19.03
N TYR A 53 0.33 -0.63 -20.02
CA TYR A 53 -0.07 -0.79 -21.41
C TYR A 53 -0.71 -2.16 -21.68
N LEU A 54 -0.16 -3.22 -21.07
CA LEU A 54 -0.72 -4.56 -21.13
C LEU A 54 -2.11 -4.62 -20.49
N TYR A 55 -2.27 -3.96 -19.34
CA TYR A 55 -3.56 -3.84 -18.66
C TYR A 55 -4.58 -3.16 -19.57
N LYS A 56 -4.26 -2.00 -20.16
CA LYS A 56 -5.16 -1.32 -21.10
C LYS A 56 -5.52 -2.21 -22.29
N GLN A 57 -4.59 -3.00 -22.81
CA GLN A 57 -4.87 -3.93 -23.90
C GLN A 57 -5.76 -5.10 -23.47
N PHE A 58 -5.53 -5.68 -22.30
CA PHE A 58 -6.41 -6.71 -21.72
C PHE A 58 -7.81 -6.17 -21.46
N THR A 59 -7.95 -4.92 -21.03
CA THR A 59 -9.27 -4.31 -20.80
C THR A 59 -10.06 -4.17 -22.09
N LYS A 60 -9.41 -3.75 -23.19
CA LYS A 60 -10.05 -3.63 -24.51
C LYS A 60 -10.49 -4.97 -25.08
N ASN A 61 -9.75 -6.03 -24.76
CA ASN A 61 -9.98 -7.36 -25.31
C ASN A 61 -10.75 -8.30 -24.36
N ASN A 62 -11.28 -7.79 -23.24
CA ASN A 62 -11.95 -8.59 -22.19
C ASN A 62 -11.08 -9.74 -21.62
N LEU A 63 -9.76 -9.55 -21.58
CA LEU A 63 -8.77 -10.52 -21.08
C LEU A 63 -8.27 -10.21 -19.67
N LEU A 64 -8.99 -9.39 -18.90
CA LEU A 64 -8.60 -8.96 -17.56
C LEU A 64 -8.37 -10.09 -16.57
N PHE A 65 -9.02 -11.25 -16.78
CA PHE A 65 -8.82 -12.43 -15.96
C PHE A 65 -7.38 -12.97 -16.01
N LEU A 66 -6.58 -12.61 -17.02
CA LEU A 66 -5.15 -12.96 -17.11
C LEU A 66 -4.24 -12.03 -16.28
N MET A 67 -4.75 -10.87 -15.84
CA MET A 67 -3.93 -9.88 -15.13
C MET A 67 -3.32 -10.41 -13.82
N PRO A 68 -4.03 -11.18 -12.97
CA PRO A 68 -3.42 -11.76 -11.77
C PRO A 68 -2.23 -12.68 -12.09
N ILE A 69 -2.33 -13.48 -13.16
CA ILE A 69 -1.26 -14.39 -13.60
C ILE A 69 -0.05 -13.56 -14.03
N PHE A 70 -0.27 -12.54 -14.84
CA PHE A 70 0.79 -11.63 -15.29
C PHE A 70 1.47 -10.92 -14.12
N TYR A 71 0.69 -10.45 -13.15
CA TYR A 71 1.19 -9.78 -11.94
C TYR A 71 2.12 -10.69 -11.12
N VAL A 72 1.74 -11.96 -10.90
CA VAL A 72 2.56 -12.94 -10.16
C VAL A 72 3.88 -13.19 -10.89
N ILE A 73 3.85 -13.37 -12.22
CA ILE A 73 5.07 -13.53 -13.03
C ILE A 73 5.98 -12.31 -12.87
N LEU A 74 5.41 -11.11 -12.92
CA LEU A 74 6.17 -9.86 -12.84
C LEU A 74 6.83 -9.68 -11.46
N ILE A 75 6.13 -10.00 -10.37
CA ILE A 75 6.74 -10.00 -9.03
C ILE A 75 7.90 -11.01 -8.98
N TYR A 76 7.71 -12.23 -9.48
CA TYR A 76 8.76 -13.23 -9.44
C TYR A 76 10.02 -12.77 -10.18
N MET A 77 9.84 -12.17 -11.36
CA MET A 77 10.93 -11.57 -12.14
C MET A 77 11.63 -10.44 -11.36
N LEU A 78 10.86 -9.56 -10.71
CA LEU A 78 11.42 -8.49 -9.88
C LEU A 78 12.23 -9.05 -8.72
N ILE A 79 11.72 -10.05 -7.99
CA ILE A 79 12.45 -10.68 -6.87
C ILE A 79 13.74 -11.31 -7.34
N SER A 80 13.71 -12.04 -8.45
CA SER A 80 14.91 -12.62 -9.04
C SER A 80 15.93 -11.53 -9.40
N SER A 81 15.47 -10.42 -9.98
CA SER A 81 16.35 -9.29 -10.32
C SER A 81 16.94 -8.60 -9.09
N PHE A 82 16.15 -8.39 -8.03
CA PHE A 82 16.63 -7.82 -6.77
C PHE A 82 17.61 -8.76 -6.06
N LYS A 83 17.41 -10.08 -6.15
CA LYS A 83 18.37 -11.06 -5.62
C LYS A 83 19.72 -10.94 -6.32
N VAL A 84 19.73 -10.91 -7.65
CA VAL A 84 20.97 -10.73 -8.43
C VAL A 84 21.65 -9.42 -8.08
N LEU A 85 20.90 -8.31 -7.99
CA LEU A 85 21.43 -7.02 -7.57
C LEU A 85 22.03 -7.10 -6.16
N ASN A 86 21.33 -7.73 -5.21
CA ASN A 86 21.80 -7.90 -3.85
C ASN A 86 23.08 -8.76 -3.79
N ASP A 87 23.18 -9.82 -4.58
CA ASP A 87 24.38 -10.66 -4.66
C ASP A 87 25.58 -9.85 -5.19
N ILE A 88 25.38 -8.99 -6.19
CA ILE A 88 26.38 -8.02 -6.65
C ILE A 88 26.77 -7.08 -5.49
N PHE A 89 25.79 -6.49 -4.79
CA PHE A 89 26.08 -5.61 -3.65
C PHE A 89 26.82 -6.30 -2.52
N ILE A 90 26.57 -7.58 -2.25
CA ILE A 90 27.29 -8.36 -1.23
C ILE A 90 28.77 -8.51 -1.63
N VAL A 91 29.05 -8.82 -2.89
CA VAL A 91 30.43 -8.91 -3.40
C VAL A 91 31.16 -7.58 -3.23
N TYR A 92 30.49 -6.45 -3.46
CA TYR A 92 31.10 -5.12 -3.36
C TYR A 92 31.16 -4.55 -1.93
N ASN A 93 30.17 -4.80 -1.06
CA ASN A 93 30.03 -4.13 0.25
C ASN A 93 30.09 -5.07 1.47
N LYS A 94 30.27 -6.39 1.30
CA LYS A 94 30.36 -7.42 2.37
C LYS A 94 29.24 -7.41 3.42
N LYS A 95 28.11 -6.74 3.16
CA LYS A 95 26.92 -6.72 4.03
C LYS A 95 25.71 -7.11 3.20
N SER A 96 25.02 -8.17 3.62
CA SER A 96 23.69 -8.54 3.12
C SER A 96 22.62 -8.02 4.08
N ASN A 97 21.50 -7.52 3.57
CA ASN A 97 20.37 -7.07 4.40
C ASN A 97 18.99 -7.30 3.75
N TYR A 98 18.89 -8.09 2.67
CA TYR A 98 17.62 -8.29 1.97
C TYR A 98 16.98 -9.64 2.33
N SER A 99 15.73 -9.58 2.79
CA SER A 99 14.84 -10.75 2.90
C SER A 99 13.80 -10.67 1.78
N ASN A 100 13.80 -11.66 0.88
CA ASN A 100 12.96 -11.68 -0.31
C ASN A 100 11.49 -12.03 -0.02
N ASP A 101 11.20 -12.64 1.14
CA ASP A 101 9.87 -13.10 1.54
C ASP A 101 8.85 -11.96 1.66
N PHE A 102 9.32 -10.72 1.72
CA PHE A 102 8.50 -9.54 1.95
C PHE A 102 7.63 -9.10 0.76
N MET A 103 8.00 -9.47 -0.47
CA MET A 103 7.41 -8.87 -1.68
C MET A 103 6.20 -9.63 -2.24
N LEU A 104 6.12 -10.96 -2.05
CA LEU A 104 5.13 -11.81 -2.73
C LEU A 104 3.72 -11.71 -2.14
N SER A 105 3.60 -11.54 -0.83
CA SER A 105 2.32 -11.60 -0.11
C SER A 105 1.89 -10.26 0.48
N ASN A 106 2.56 -9.17 0.12
CA ASN A 106 2.25 -7.88 0.71
C ASN A 106 0.98 -7.30 0.10
N ASN A 107 -0.13 -7.42 0.82
CA ASN A 107 -1.42 -6.90 0.40
C ASN A 107 -1.35 -5.41 0.01
N SER A 108 -0.47 -4.62 0.65
CA SER A 108 -0.32 -3.18 0.40
C SER A 108 0.23 -2.92 -0.98
N LEU A 109 1.19 -3.75 -1.40
CA LEU A 109 1.74 -3.69 -2.75
C LEU A 109 0.64 -3.98 -3.78
N ILE A 110 -0.10 -5.08 -3.61
CA ILE A 110 -1.14 -5.49 -4.55
C ILE A 110 -2.20 -4.41 -4.69
N ALA A 111 -2.76 -3.97 -3.56
CA ALA A 111 -3.89 -3.06 -3.54
C ALA A 111 -3.54 -1.69 -4.15
N ILE A 112 -2.38 -1.11 -3.80
CA ILE A 112 -1.92 0.16 -4.37
C ILE A 112 -1.70 0.03 -5.89
N THR A 113 -1.11 -1.07 -6.34
CA THR A 113 -0.77 -1.25 -7.76
C THR A 113 -2.02 -1.43 -8.62
N PHE A 114 -2.96 -2.28 -8.20
CA PHE A 114 -4.20 -2.50 -8.94
C PHE A 114 -5.16 -1.31 -8.88
N PHE A 115 -5.15 -0.55 -7.78
CA PHE A 115 -5.90 0.68 -7.67
C PHE A 115 -5.40 1.74 -8.67
N ALA A 116 -4.08 1.90 -8.80
CA ALA A 116 -3.49 2.79 -9.80
C ALA A 116 -3.80 2.36 -11.24
N LEU A 117 -3.87 1.05 -11.51
CA LEU A 117 -4.18 0.48 -12.81
C LEU A 117 -5.64 0.66 -13.25
N ASP A 118 -6.53 1.21 -12.43
CA ASP A 118 -7.94 1.33 -12.78
C ASP A 118 -8.15 1.93 -14.18
N LYS A 119 -9.15 1.40 -14.88
CA LYS A 119 -9.42 1.63 -16.31
C LYS A 119 -9.57 3.11 -16.64
N ASN A 120 -9.98 3.92 -15.67
CA ASN A 120 -10.27 5.34 -15.86
C ASN A 120 -9.04 6.24 -15.79
N ASN A 121 -7.90 5.75 -15.29
CA ASN A 121 -6.72 6.58 -15.07
C ASN A 121 -5.84 6.67 -16.33
N GLY A 122 -5.32 7.86 -16.62
CA GLY A 122 -4.17 8.05 -17.51
C GLY A 122 -2.88 7.51 -16.89
N PHE A 123 -1.82 7.34 -17.70
CA PHE A 123 -0.54 6.80 -17.20
C PHE A 123 0.03 7.63 -16.04
N PHE A 124 0.12 8.95 -16.24
CA PHE A 124 0.64 9.88 -15.24
C PHE A 124 -0.27 10.03 -14.01
N GLU A 125 -1.59 10.02 -14.21
CA GLU A 125 -2.56 10.06 -13.11
C GLU A 125 -2.43 8.82 -12.22
N GLY A 126 -2.24 7.63 -12.80
CA GLY A 126 -2.01 6.42 -12.02
C GLY A 126 -0.68 6.45 -11.25
N LEU A 127 0.38 7.07 -11.78
CA LEU A 127 1.63 7.29 -11.02
C LEU A 127 1.39 8.19 -9.80
N GLU A 128 0.67 9.29 -10.00
CA GLU A 128 0.31 10.22 -8.93
C GLU A 128 -0.52 9.52 -7.85
N ILE A 129 -1.54 8.77 -8.27
CA ILE A 129 -2.40 7.97 -7.38
C ILE A 129 -1.57 6.99 -6.56
N LEU A 130 -0.65 6.27 -7.19
CA LEU A 130 0.21 5.28 -6.54
C LEU A 130 1.06 5.91 -5.43
N ILE A 131 1.74 7.02 -5.74
CA ILE A 131 2.59 7.73 -4.78
C ILE A 131 1.77 8.24 -3.61
N LEU A 132 0.65 8.91 -3.89
CA LEU A 132 -0.23 9.47 -2.87
C LEU A 132 -0.89 8.38 -2.03
N SER A 133 -1.18 7.21 -2.61
CA SER A 133 -1.73 6.08 -1.88
C SER A 133 -0.75 5.48 -0.89
N ALA A 134 0.49 5.22 -1.33
CA ALA A 134 1.53 4.73 -0.45
C ALA A 134 1.82 5.69 0.71
N LEU A 135 1.86 7.00 0.43
CA LEU A 135 2.04 8.03 1.46
C LEU A 135 0.86 8.09 2.43
N GLY A 136 -0.38 8.07 1.93
CA GLY A 136 -1.58 8.11 2.75
C GLY A 136 -1.66 6.94 3.73
N ILE A 137 -1.38 5.72 3.26
CA ILE A 137 -1.37 4.54 4.12
C ILE A 137 -0.25 4.63 5.17
N LEU A 138 0.96 5.06 4.78
CA LEU A 138 2.07 5.23 5.73
C LEU A 138 1.73 6.23 6.85
N ILE A 139 1.16 7.39 6.51
CA ILE A 139 0.77 8.41 7.47
C ILE A 139 -0.28 7.88 8.44
N ALA A 140 -1.29 7.15 7.94
CA ALA A 140 -2.31 6.58 8.78
C ALA A 140 -1.75 5.51 9.72
N LEU A 141 -0.89 4.61 9.22
CA LEU A 141 -0.25 3.59 10.05
C LEU A 141 0.59 4.22 11.18
N MET A 142 1.34 5.28 10.88
CA MET A 142 2.08 6.03 11.91
C MET A 142 1.15 6.72 12.93
N SER A 143 0.01 7.23 12.46
CA SER A 143 -0.97 7.87 13.32
C SER A 143 -1.58 6.84 14.28
N ILE A 144 -1.97 5.66 13.76
CA ILE A 144 -2.49 4.54 14.54
C ILE A 144 -1.48 4.07 15.59
N THR A 145 -0.21 3.87 15.21
CA THR A 145 0.83 3.45 16.17
C THR A 145 1.10 4.51 17.24
N SER A 146 1.04 5.80 16.87
CA SER A 146 1.20 6.91 17.81
C SER A 146 0.04 6.99 18.83
N VAL A 147 -1.20 6.93 18.34
CA VAL A 147 -2.41 6.92 19.17
C VAL A 147 -2.38 5.76 20.16
N LYS A 148 -2.02 4.56 19.70
CA LYS A 148 -1.88 3.41 20.60
C LYS A 148 -0.80 3.61 21.66
N LYS A 149 0.39 4.10 21.29
CA LYS A 149 1.46 4.36 22.28
C LYS A 149 1.00 5.31 23.38
N ASN A 150 0.08 6.22 23.09
CA ASN A 150 -0.51 7.10 24.09
C ASN A 150 -1.56 6.39 24.96
N PHE A 151 -2.35 5.46 24.40
CA PHE A 151 -3.25 4.60 25.20
C PHE A 151 -2.48 3.65 26.13
N ASP A 152 -1.42 3.02 25.64
CA ASP A 152 -0.59 2.09 26.43
C ASP A 152 0.12 2.79 27.61
N LYS A 153 0.36 4.11 27.53
CA LYS A 153 0.93 4.91 28.63
C LYS A 153 -0.06 5.17 29.77
N ASN A 154 -1.36 4.99 29.56
CA ASN A 154 -2.41 5.17 30.56
C ASN A 154 -3.05 3.81 30.91
N PRO A 155 -2.48 3.04 31.86
CA PRO A 155 -2.84 1.64 32.12
C PRO A 155 -4.23 1.45 32.76
N LYS A 156 -5.00 2.51 33.00
CA LYS A 156 -6.36 2.43 33.55
C LYS A 156 -7.39 1.90 32.54
N ILE A 157 -6.98 1.76 31.28
CA ILE A 157 -7.83 1.41 30.14
C ILE A 157 -7.41 0.02 29.64
N ASN A 158 -7.84 -1.04 30.33
CA ASN A 158 -7.75 -2.44 29.84
C ASN A 158 -8.82 -2.69 28.76
N ILE A 159 -8.98 -1.77 27.80
CA ILE A 159 -10.25 -1.68 27.08
C ILE A 159 -10.43 -2.77 26.04
N LEU A 160 -9.41 -3.36 25.43
CA LEU A 160 -9.59 -4.45 24.49
C LEU A 160 -8.24 -5.12 24.21
N GLY A 161 -8.24 -6.39 23.81
CA GLY A 161 -7.02 -7.09 23.40
C GLY A 161 -6.19 -6.27 22.40
N ASN A 162 -4.87 -6.45 22.43
CA ASN A 162 -3.89 -5.60 21.75
C ASN A 162 -4.17 -5.38 20.24
N GLU A 163 -4.84 -6.34 19.59
CA GLU A 163 -5.23 -6.31 18.17
C GLU A 163 -6.58 -5.63 17.92
N SER A 164 -7.54 -5.79 18.82
CA SER A 164 -8.88 -5.21 18.69
C SER A 164 -8.92 -3.68 18.79
N ILE A 165 -8.00 -3.05 19.54
CA ILE A 165 -7.85 -1.59 19.58
C ILE A 165 -7.40 -1.06 18.21
N TYR A 166 -6.47 -1.76 17.55
CA TYR A 166 -6.06 -1.39 16.20
C TYR A 166 -7.21 -1.48 15.20
N PHE A 167 -8.01 -2.56 15.32
CA PHE A 167 -9.20 -2.74 14.50
C PHE A 167 -10.20 -1.59 14.68
N PHE A 168 -10.45 -1.20 15.93
CA PHE A 168 -11.37 -0.13 16.25
C PHE A 168 -10.89 1.24 15.71
N ILE A 169 -9.60 1.56 15.87
CA ILE A 169 -9.04 2.81 15.33
C ILE A 169 -9.07 2.81 13.80
N MET A 170 -8.71 1.69 13.15
CA MET A 170 -8.82 1.54 11.69
C MET A 170 -10.26 1.72 11.21
N PHE A 171 -11.22 1.12 11.92
CA PHE A 171 -12.63 1.22 11.59
C PHE A 171 -13.10 2.68 11.66
N ILE A 172 -12.81 3.41 12.74
CA ILE A 172 -13.16 4.83 12.87
C ILE A 172 -12.53 5.66 11.75
N LEU A 173 -11.23 5.46 11.48
CA LEU A 173 -10.55 6.18 10.40
C LEU A 173 -11.18 5.87 9.04
N SER A 174 -11.57 4.62 8.79
CA SER A 174 -12.21 4.20 7.54
C SER A 174 -13.62 4.75 7.32
N LEU A 175 -14.28 5.29 8.37
CA LEU A 175 -15.60 5.92 8.25
C LEU A 175 -15.53 7.40 7.83
N ILE A 176 -14.45 8.09 8.19
CA ILE A 176 -14.18 9.48 7.78
C ILE A 176 -14.36 9.71 6.27
N PRO A 177 -13.81 8.88 5.36
CA PRO A 177 -13.99 9.10 3.94
C PRO A 177 -15.43 8.93 3.47
N ASN A 178 -16.17 7.96 4.03
CA ASN A 178 -17.58 7.76 3.70
C ASN A 178 -18.41 8.99 4.12
N ILE A 179 -18.09 9.58 5.28
CA ILE A 179 -18.72 10.83 5.74
C ILE A 179 -18.40 11.98 4.78
N ILE A 180 -17.14 12.11 4.34
CA ILE A 180 -16.73 13.16 3.40
C ILE A 180 -17.45 13.00 2.04
N ILE A 181 -17.54 11.78 1.49
CA ILE A 181 -18.30 11.51 0.25
C ILE A 181 -19.74 11.94 0.41
N LEU A 182 -20.36 11.57 1.52
CA LEU A 182 -21.77 11.80 1.78
C LEU A 182 -22.09 13.30 1.90
N ILE A 183 -21.14 14.09 2.40
CA ILE A 183 -21.23 15.56 2.46
C ILE A 183 -20.99 16.20 1.08
N TYR A 184 -20.05 15.68 0.28
CA TYR A 184 -19.67 16.29 -1.01
C TYR A 184 -20.56 15.90 -2.20
N ASN A 185 -21.33 14.80 -2.10
CA ASN A 185 -22.29 14.38 -3.12
C ASN A 185 -23.73 14.87 -2.86
N GLN A 186 -23.93 15.75 -1.86
CA GLN A 186 -25.15 16.56 -1.70
C GLN A 186 -25.00 17.90 -2.42
#